data_AF-A0A0A6PF37-F1
#
_entry.id   AF-A0A0A6PF37-F1
#
_cell.length_a   1.000
_cell.length_b   1.000
_cell.length_c   1.000
_cell.angle_alpha   90.00
_cell.angle_beta   90.00
_cell.angle_gamma   90.00
#
_symmetry.space_group_name_H-M   'P 1'
#
loop_
_entity.id
_entity.type
_entity.pdbx_description
1 polymer ?
#
loop_
_entity_poly.entity_id
_entity_poly.type
_entity_poly.pdbx_seq_one_letter_code
_entity_poly.pdbx_strand_id
1 'polypeptide(L)'
;MPMQKIAIFVEGQGELIFIRNVLYHLIDPAQLSFECFKLHANSQQEVPYEYKNPNAKVHFQIINVGNDERVLDAIKEREERLLSKGFTKIIGLRDMYSKAYRRKSKSVIDDEVTRQFIEGVTTALAEMNNPDKIRFHFAIMELETWWLSMYNLFAKINELLALNTQTTQ
;
A
#
# COMPACT_ATOMS: atom_id res chain seq x y z
N MET A 1 -20.96 -7.19 15.45
CA MET A 1 -20.45 -7.69 14.17
C MET A 1 -19.06 -8.27 14.39
N PRO A 2 -18.67 -9.36 13.71
CA PRO A 2 -17.32 -9.89 13.81
C PRO A 2 -16.30 -8.85 13.31
N MET A 3 -15.10 -8.87 13.90
CA MET A 3 -14.01 -7.97 13.53
C MET A 3 -13.62 -8.16 12.07
N GLN A 4 -13.62 -7.08 11.30
CA GLN A 4 -13.19 -7.10 9.90
C GLN A 4 -11.67 -7.19 9.81
N LYS A 5 -11.13 -8.17 9.07
CA LYS A 5 -9.69 -8.35 8.88
C LYS A 5 -9.26 -8.02 7.45
N ILE A 6 -8.25 -7.17 7.29
CA ILE A 6 -7.74 -6.70 6.00
C ILE A 6 -6.23 -6.91 5.95
N ALA A 7 -5.72 -7.51 4.88
CA ALA A 7 -4.28 -7.63 4.65
C ALA A 7 -3.83 -6.55 3.68
N ILE A 8 -2.72 -5.87 3.96
CA ILE A 8 -2.13 -4.85 3.11
C ILE A 8 -0.69 -5.27 2.79
N PHE A 9 -0.40 -5.55 1.54
CA PHE A 9 0.94 -5.84 1.04
C PHE A 9 1.52 -4.57 0.45
N VAL A 10 2.72 -4.22 0.91
CA VAL A 10 3.44 -3.03 0.46
C VAL A 10 4.84 -3.41 0.00
N GLU A 11 5.39 -2.61 -0.90
CA GLU A 11 6.73 -2.81 -1.45
C GLU A 11 7.82 -2.77 -0.38
N GLY A 12 7.84 -1.74 0.46
CA GLY A 12 8.96 -1.44 1.33
C GLY A 12 8.57 -0.95 2.73
N GLN A 13 9.56 -0.43 3.44
CA GLN A 13 9.38 0.06 4.80
C GLN A 13 8.71 1.44 4.85
N GLY A 14 8.93 2.29 3.84
CA GLY A 14 8.33 3.62 3.76
C GLY A 14 6.80 3.52 3.72
N GLU A 15 6.28 2.71 2.80
CA GLU A 15 4.85 2.46 2.62
C GLU A 15 4.23 1.82 3.86
N LEU A 16 4.93 0.90 4.52
CA LEU A 16 4.45 0.27 5.77
C LEU A 16 4.26 1.34 6.86
N ILE A 17 5.26 2.21 7.04
CA ILE A 17 5.22 3.29 8.03
C ILE A 17 4.13 4.30 7.66
N PHE A 18 3.97 4.61 6.38
CA PHE A 18 2.93 5.50 5.92
C PHE A 18 1.53 4.94 6.22
N ILE A 19 1.25 3.72 5.77
CA ILE A 19 -0.06 3.09 5.93
C ILE A 19 -0.46 2.97 7.40
N ARG A 20 0.45 2.51 8.28
CA ARG A 20 0.11 2.41 9.71
C ARG A 20 -0.26 3.77 10.32
N ASN A 21 0.43 4.85 9.92
CA ASN A 21 0.15 6.19 10.42
C ASN A 21 -1.18 6.71 9.86
N VAL A 22 -1.42 6.54 8.57
CA VAL A 22 -2.70 6.89 7.94
C VAL A 22 -3.85 6.18 8.63
N LEU A 23 -3.75 4.86 8.84
CA LEU A 23 -4.79 4.09 9.52
C LEU A 23 -5.03 4.60 10.94
N TYR A 24 -3.97 4.86 11.71
CA TYR A 24 -4.06 5.36 13.08
C TYR A 24 -4.74 6.73 13.18
N HIS A 25 -4.53 7.60 12.19
CA HIS A 25 -5.10 8.96 12.19
C HIS A 25 -6.48 9.04 11.53
N LEU A 26 -6.82 8.14 10.60
CA LEU A 26 -8.11 8.15 9.89
C LEU A 26 -9.18 7.30 10.57
N ILE A 27 -8.78 6.31 11.38
CA ILE A 27 -9.71 5.39 12.05
C ILE A 27 -9.62 5.64 13.55
N ASP A 28 -10.77 5.74 14.22
CA ASP A 28 -10.85 5.82 15.68
C ASP A 28 -9.98 4.71 16.32
N PRO A 29 -8.95 5.06 17.12
CA PRO A 29 -8.07 4.10 17.77
C PRO A 29 -8.81 3.07 18.65
N ALA A 30 -10.00 3.39 19.16
CA ALA A 30 -10.83 2.45 19.91
C ALA A 30 -11.42 1.32 19.02
N GLN A 31 -11.45 1.53 17.70
CA GLN A 31 -12.00 0.59 16.72
C GLN A 31 -10.92 -0.12 15.89
N LEU A 32 -9.67 0.34 15.96
CA LEU A 32 -8.55 -0.09 15.14
C LEU A 32 -7.66 -1.10 15.87
N SER A 33 -7.15 -2.09 15.15
CA SER A 33 -5.92 -2.80 15.50
C SER A 33 -5.08 -3.04 14.26
N PHE A 34 -3.76 -3.14 14.40
CA PHE A 34 -2.91 -3.60 13.31
C PHE A 34 -1.63 -4.26 13.81
N GLU A 35 -1.13 -5.20 13.03
CA GLU A 35 0.16 -5.86 13.16
C GLU A 35 0.99 -5.63 11.91
N CYS A 36 2.31 -5.64 12.06
CA CYS A 36 3.25 -5.32 11.00
C CYS A 36 4.24 -6.46 10.81
N PHE A 37 4.52 -6.79 9.56
CA PHE A 37 5.46 -7.84 9.21
C PHE A 37 6.37 -7.45 8.06
N LYS A 38 7.51 -8.14 7.98
CA LYS A 38 8.40 -8.15 6.83
C LYS A 38 8.50 -9.57 6.28
N LEU A 39 8.48 -9.72 4.96
CA LEU A 39 8.79 -10.98 4.31
C LEU A 39 10.31 -11.14 4.18
N HIS A 40 10.81 -12.28 4.64
CA HIS A 40 12.20 -12.67 4.49
C HIS A 40 12.29 -14.17 4.20
N ALA A 41 12.89 -14.55 3.08
CA ALA A 41 13.01 -15.96 2.65
C ALA A 41 11.67 -16.74 2.74
N ASN A 42 10.58 -16.14 2.25
CA ASN A 42 9.19 -16.63 2.33
C ASN A 42 8.59 -16.78 3.74
N SER A 43 9.37 -16.55 4.79
CA SER A 43 8.89 -16.42 6.17
C SER A 43 8.39 -15.01 6.46
N GLN A 44 7.48 -14.90 7.41
CA GLN A 44 6.90 -13.64 7.87
C GLN A 44 7.49 -13.32 9.24
N GLN A 45 8.23 -12.22 9.35
CA GLN A 45 8.85 -11.76 10.58
C GLN A 45 8.08 -10.56 11.12
N GLU A 46 7.70 -10.60 12.40
CA GLU A 46 7.10 -9.45 13.06
C GLU A 46 8.08 -8.27 13.06
N VAL A 47 7.56 -7.07 12.82
CA VAL A 47 8.32 -5.83 12.95
C VAL A 47 7.66 -4.92 13.98
N PRO A 48 8.43 -4.00 14.62
CA PRO A 48 7.91 -3.20 15.72
C PRO A 48 6.74 -2.28 15.33
N TYR A 49 6.15 -1.67 16.37
CA TYR A 49 5.08 -0.66 16.28
C TYR A 49 3.72 -1.20 15.82
N GLU A 50 3.37 -2.40 16.24
CA GLU A 50 1.98 -2.86 16.20
C GLU A 50 1.06 -2.00 17.10
N TYR A 51 -0.23 -2.04 16.81
CA TYR A 51 -1.27 -1.45 17.65
C TYR A 51 -2.31 -2.51 18.01
N LYS A 52 -2.19 -3.06 19.22
CA LYS A 52 -3.05 -4.13 19.73
C LYS A 52 -4.28 -3.54 20.43
N ASN A 53 -5.47 -3.92 19.95
CA ASN A 53 -6.73 -3.58 20.57
C ASN A 53 -7.69 -4.79 20.47
N PRO A 54 -7.96 -5.50 21.58
CA PRO A 54 -8.83 -6.66 21.59
C PRO A 54 -10.29 -6.36 21.20
N ASN A 55 -10.72 -5.11 21.36
CA ASN A 55 -12.08 -4.66 21.07
C ASN A 55 -12.21 -4.01 19.68
N ALA A 56 -11.18 -4.11 18.84
CA ALA A 56 -11.17 -3.52 17.52
C ALA A 56 -12.31 -4.08 16.65
N LYS A 57 -12.98 -3.18 15.91
CA LYS A 57 -13.92 -3.57 14.86
C LYS A 57 -13.22 -3.88 13.55
N VAL A 58 -12.03 -3.31 13.33
CA VAL A 58 -11.20 -3.55 12.15
C VAL A 58 -9.77 -3.87 12.55
N HIS A 59 -9.20 -4.86 11.89
CA HIS A 59 -7.84 -5.32 12.07
C HIS A 59 -7.09 -5.31 10.73
N PHE A 60 -5.88 -4.75 10.74
CA PHE A 60 -5.01 -4.75 9.57
C PHE A 60 -3.75 -5.59 9.81
N GLN A 61 -3.42 -6.42 8.83
CA GLN A 61 -2.13 -7.05 8.74
C GLN A 61 -1.32 -6.34 7.65
N ILE A 62 -0.28 -5.59 8.01
CA ILE A 62 0.54 -4.83 7.05
C ILE A 62 1.83 -5.61 6.79
N ILE A 63 2.07 -6.00 5.55
CA ILE A 63 3.18 -6.86 5.13
C ILE A 63 4.09 -6.11 4.17
N ASN A 64 5.29 -5.77 4.62
CA ASN A 64 6.38 -5.30 3.79
C ASN A 64 7.00 -6.50 3.02
N VAL A 65 6.87 -6.48 1.70
CA VAL A 65 7.36 -7.55 0.81
C VAL A 65 8.87 -7.43 0.57
N GLY A 66 9.41 -6.21 0.64
CA GLY A 66 10.82 -5.89 0.43
C GLY A 66 11.27 -5.87 -1.03
N ASN A 67 10.35 -6.06 -1.97
CA ASN A 67 10.60 -6.05 -3.41
C ASN A 67 9.28 -5.75 -4.15
N ASP A 68 9.30 -4.69 -4.95
CA ASP A 68 8.18 -4.16 -5.72
C ASP A 68 7.61 -5.18 -6.71
N GLU A 69 8.48 -5.87 -7.44
CA GLU A 69 8.12 -6.87 -8.43
C GLU A 69 7.45 -8.10 -7.79
N ARG A 70 7.59 -8.29 -6.47
CA ARG A 70 7.06 -9.45 -5.74
C ARG A 70 5.74 -9.19 -5.02
N VAL A 71 5.20 -7.96 -5.00
CA VAL A 71 3.98 -7.66 -4.24
C VAL A 71 2.79 -8.51 -4.72
N LEU A 72 2.61 -8.62 -6.04
CA LEU A 72 1.54 -9.41 -6.63
C LEU A 72 1.71 -10.91 -6.35
N ASP A 73 2.93 -11.43 -6.53
CA ASP A 73 3.25 -12.83 -6.26
C ASP A 73 3.05 -13.18 -4.78
N ALA A 74 3.46 -12.29 -3.87
CA ALA A 74 3.29 -12.47 -2.44
C ALA A 74 1.81 -12.56 -2.03
N ILE A 75 0.94 -11.78 -2.70
CA ILE A 75 -0.52 -11.88 -2.55
C ILE A 75 -1.01 -13.23 -3.08
N LYS A 76 -0.63 -13.62 -4.30
CA LYS A 76 -1.04 -14.88 -4.94
C LYS A 76 -0.69 -16.11 -4.09
N GLU A 77 0.52 -16.14 -3.52
CA GLU A 77 0.99 -17.23 -2.66
C GLU A 77 0.24 -17.32 -1.31
N ARG A 78 -0.44 -16.25 -0.88
CA ARG A 78 -0.99 -16.13 0.48
C ARG A 78 -2.50 -15.92 0.52
N GLU A 79 -3.15 -15.68 -0.61
CA GLU A 79 -4.58 -15.34 -0.66
C GLU A 79 -5.44 -16.39 0.08
N GLU A 80 -5.29 -17.68 -0.24
CA GLU A 80 -6.11 -18.76 0.34
C GLU A 80 -5.90 -18.88 1.86
N ARG A 81 -4.65 -18.76 2.30
CA ARG A 81 -4.29 -18.81 3.72
C ARG A 81 -4.85 -17.61 4.48
N LEU A 82 -4.86 -16.42 3.89
CA LEU A 82 -5.44 -15.23 4.51
C LEU A 82 -6.96 -15.35 4.59
N LEU A 83 -7.62 -15.75 3.50
CA LEU A 83 -9.07 -15.92 3.48
C LEU A 83 -9.53 -16.98 4.49
N SER A 84 -8.82 -18.11 4.60
CA SER A 84 -9.11 -19.14 5.61
C SER A 84 -8.89 -18.67 7.06
N LYS A 85 -8.03 -17.67 7.29
CA LYS A 85 -7.87 -16.98 8.59
C LYS A 85 -8.93 -15.89 8.87
N GLY A 86 -9.90 -15.74 7.97
CA GLY A 86 -11.01 -14.80 8.10
C GLY A 86 -10.70 -13.38 7.58
N PHE A 87 -9.64 -13.20 6.79
CA PHE A 87 -9.44 -11.94 6.08
C PHE A 87 -10.52 -11.77 5.01
N THR A 88 -11.15 -10.60 4.98
CA THR A 88 -12.27 -10.32 4.07
C THR A 88 -11.84 -9.49 2.87
N LYS A 89 -10.64 -8.89 2.92
CA LYS A 89 -10.06 -8.09 1.85
C LYS A 89 -8.53 -8.15 1.89
N ILE A 90 -7.93 -8.13 0.71
CA ILE A 90 -6.48 -8.03 0.51
C ILE A 90 -6.22 -6.79 -0.36
N ILE A 91 -5.24 -5.99 0.03
CA ILE A 91 -4.83 -4.78 -0.67
C ILE A 91 -3.36 -4.91 -1.04
N GLY A 92 -3.03 -4.71 -2.31
CA GLY A 92 -1.65 -4.51 -2.76
C GLY A 92 -1.40 -3.02 -3.01
N LEU A 93 -0.30 -2.49 -2.50
CA LEU A 93 0.19 -1.15 -2.80
C LEU A 93 1.62 -1.26 -3.30
N ARG A 94 1.88 -0.72 -4.48
CA ARG A 94 3.19 -0.76 -5.13
C ARG A 94 3.47 0.57 -5.82
N ASP A 95 4.72 0.97 -5.86
CA ASP A 95 5.12 2.09 -6.70
C ASP A 95 5.05 1.72 -8.19
N MET A 96 4.68 2.70 -9.02
CA MET A 96 4.73 2.55 -10.47
C MET A 96 6.19 2.60 -10.96
N TYR A 97 7.04 3.37 -10.29
CA TYR A 97 8.43 3.65 -10.67
C TYR A 97 9.41 2.51 -10.38
N SER A 98 9.14 1.35 -10.98
CA SER A 98 10.00 0.17 -10.90
C SER A 98 11.20 0.22 -11.87
N LYS A 99 12.18 -0.66 -11.66
CA LYS A 99 13.26 -0.92 -12.65
C LYS A 99 12.68 -1.32 -14.01
N ALA A 100 11.64 -2.15 -14.02
CA ALA A 100 10.95 -2.57 -15.22
C ALA A 100 10.27 -1.39 -15.94
N TYR A 101 9.64 -0.47 -15.18
CA TYR A 101 9.01 0.72 -15.72
C TYR A 101 10.06 1.61 -16.42
N ARG A 102 11.15 1.95 -15.72
CA ARG A 102 12.23 2.79 -16.27
C ARG A 102 12.81 2.23 -17.58
N ARG A 103 12.96 0.91 -17.67
CA ARG A 103 13.45 0.25 -18.88
C ARG A 103 12.51 0.42 -20.06
N LYS A 104 11.19 0.35 -19.84
CA LYS A 104 10.18 0.53 -20.90
C LYS A 104 9.97 1.99 -21.25
N SER A 105 9.91 2.87 -20.24
CA SER A 105 9.62 4.30 -20.42
C SER A 105 10.85 5.15 -20.76
N LYS A 106 12.05 4.55 -20.82
CA LYS A 106 13.32 5.27 -21.04
C LYS A 106 13.54 6.41 -20.03
N SER A 107 13.13 6.18 -18.78
CA SER A 107 13.25 7.12 -17.66
C SER A 107 12.42 8.41 -17.77
N VAL A 108 11.39 8.44 -18.63
CA VAL A 108 10.35 9.48 -18.58
C VAL A 108 9.04 8.90 -18.04
N ILE A 109 8.14 9.78 -17.59
CA ILE A 109 6.77 9.38 -17.26
C ILE A 109 6.04 9.16 -18.58
N ASP A 110 5.49 7.96 -18.76
CA ASP A 110 4.82 7.54 -19.99
C ASP A 110 3.48 6.89 -19.64
N ASP A 111 2.39 7.52 -20.10
CA ASP A 111 1.03 7.08 -19.81
C ASP A 111 0.69 5.73 -20.44
N GLU A 112 1.28 5.41 -21.59
CA GLU A 112 1.10 4.14 -22.27
C GLU A 112 1.75 3.01 -21.46
N VAL A 113 3.00 3.23 -21.05
CA VAL A 113 3.72 2.28 -20.20
C VAL A 113 2.97 2.10 -18.87
N THR A 114 2.50 3.20 -18.27
CA THR A 114 1.70 3.17 -17.03
C THR A 114 0.47 2.29 -17.19
N ARG A 115 -0.28 2.46 -18.30
CA ARG A 115 -1.47 1.64 -18.59
C ARG A 115 -1.13 0.17 -18.75
N GLN A 116 -0.05 -0.17 -19.46
CA GLN A 116 0.39 -1.56 -19.64
C GLN A 116 0.72 -2.25 -18.31
N PHE A 117 1.30 -1.55 -17.34
CA PHE A 117 1.57 -2.10 -16.01
C PHE A 117 0.26 -2.36 -15.24
N ILE A 118 -0.68 -1.41 -15.29
CA ILE A 118 -1.99 -1.54 -14.64
C ILE A 118 -2.77 -2.71 -15.25
N GLU A 119 -2.81 -2.79 -16.58
CA GLU A 119 -3.48 -3.88 -17.31
C GLU A 119 -2.85 -5.23 -17.00
N GLY A 120 -1.51 -5.33 -17.03
CA GLY A 120 -0.81 -6.58 -16.71
C GLY A 120 -1.13 -7.10 -15.31
N VAL A 121 -1.18 -6.22 -14.31
CA VAL A 121 -1.60 -6.61 -12.95
C VAL A 121 -3.09 -6.95 -12.91
N THR A 122 -3.94 -6.20 -13.61
CA THR A 122 -5.39 -6.45 -13.64
C THR A 122 -5.71 -7.82 -14.23
N THR A 123 -5.05 -8.19 -15.34
CA THR A 123 -5.18 -9.52 -15.95
C THR A 123 -4.71 -10.61 -14.99
N ALA A 124 -3.53 -10.44 -14.38
CA ALA A 124 -3.00 -11.43 -13.44
C ALA A 124 -3.87 -11.60 -12.18
N LEU A 125 -4.54 -10.53 -11.72
CA LEU A 125 -5.52 -10.60 -10.63
C LEU A 125 -6.77 -11.35 -11.03
N ALA A 126 -7.30 -11.13 -12.24
CA ALA A 126 -8.48 -11.80 -12.75
C ALA A 126 -8.30 -13.33 -12.86
N GLU A 127 -7.06 -13.80 -12.96
CA GLU A 127 -6.69 -15.23 -12.98
C GLU A 127 -6.49 -15.85 -11.57
N MET A 128 -6.58 -15.06 -10.50
CA MET A 128 -6.47 -15.57 -9.12
C MET A 128 -7.74 -16.28 -8.66
N ASN A 129 -7.67 -17.00 -7.55
CA ASN A 129 -8.84 -17.73 -7.05
C ASN A 129 -9.92 -16.79 -6.51
N ASN A 130 -9.54 -15.62 -5.98
CA ASN A 130 -10.46 -14.70 -5.30
C ASN A 130 -10.28 -13.22 -5.73
N PRO A 131 -10.39 -12.90 -7.03
CA PRO A 131 -10.11 -11.56 -7.56
C PRO A 131 -10.95 -10.46 -6.88
N ASP A 132 -12.22 -10.76 -6.57
CA ASP A 132 -13.13 -9.79 -5.95
C ASP A 132 -12.71 -9.34 -4.55
N LYS A 133 -11.90 -10.16 -3.86
CA LYS A 133 -11.37 -9.87 -2.52
C LYS A 133 -10.08 -9.06 -2.56
N ILE A 134 -9.47 -8.91 -3.74
CA ILE A 134 -8.18 -8.26 -3.89
C ILE A 134 -8.37 -6.89 -4.56
N ARG A 135 -7.68 -5.88 -4.04
CA ARG A 135 -7.56 -4.56 -4.68
C ARG A 135 -6.09 -4.19 -4.77
N PHE A 136 -5.61 -3.91 -5.97
CA PHE A 136 -4.22 -3.54 -6.19
C PHE A 136 -4.16 -2.09 -6.65
N HIS A 137 -3.34 -1.30 -5.98
CA HIS A 137 -3.20 0.13 -6.21
C HIS A 137 -1.74 0.45 -6.52
N PHE A 138 -1.56 1.34 -7.49
CA PHE A 138 -0.26 1.90 -7.81
C PHE A 138 -0.13 3.31 -7.26
N ALA A 139 0.96 3.60 -6.56
CA ALA A 139 1.40 4.96 -6.37
C ALA A 139 2.09 5.42 -7.66
N ILE A 140 1.49 6.37 -8.38
CA ILE A 140 2.10 6.93 -9.59
C ILE A 140 3.43 7.56 -9.24
N MET A 141 4.48 7.11 -9.94
CA MET A 141 5.88 7.28 -9.57
C MET A 141 6.22 6.53 -8.28
N GLU A 142 6.21 7.23 -7.15
CA GLU A 142 6.52 6.70 -5.83
C GLU A 142 5.51 7.28 -4.83
N LEU A 143 5.31 6.61 -3.71
CA LEU A 143 4.40 7.08 -2.65
C LEU A 143 4.72 8.52 -2.20
N GLU A 144 6.00 8.88 -2.15
CA GLU A 144 6.50 10.22 -1.82
C GLU A 144 5.96 11.28 -2.79
N THR A 145 5.76 10.93 -4.06
CA THR A 145 5.20 11.85 -5.07
C THR A 145 3.75 12.20 -4.76
N TRP A 146 2.98 11.26 -4.23
CA TRP A 146 1.61 11.52 -3.78
C TRP A 146 1.58 12.44 -2.57
N TRP A 147 2.54 12.31 -1.65
CA TRP A 147 2.64 13.21 -0.52
C TRP A 147 2.96 14.64 -0.96
N LEU A 148 3.90 14.80 -1.89
CA LEU A 148 4.24 16.11 -2.46
C LEU A 148 3.06 16.76 -3.20
N SER A 149 2.18 15.97 -3.81
CA SER A 149 0.98 16.50 -4.48
C SER A 149 -0.12 16.94 -3.49
N MET A 150 -0.07 16.49 -2.23
CA MET A 150 -0.93 16.97 -1.14
C MET A 150 -0.36 18.25 -0.48
N TYR A 151 0.09 19.21 -1.30
CA TYR A 151 0.82 20.39 -0.84
C TYR A 151 0.04 21.26 0.17
N ASN A 152 -1.29 21.18 0.16
CA ASN A 152 -2.15 21.86 1.13
C ASN A 152 -1.98 21.33 2.56
N LEU A 153 -1.45 20.12 2.75
CA LEU A 153 -1.09 19.58 4.06
C LEU A 153 0.12 20.28 4.67
N PHE A 154 1.07 20.73 3.84
CA PHE A 154 2.27 21.40 4.34
C PHE A 154 1.95 22.70 5.08
N ALA A 155 0.99 23.47 4.59
CA ALA A 155 0.51 24.68 5.27
C ALA A 155 -0.11 24.39 6.65
N LYS A 156 -0.66 23.19 6.88
CA LYS A 156 -1.18 22.76 8.19
C LYS A 156 -0.08 22.33 9.15
N ILE A 157 1.09 21.94 8.64
CA ILE A 157 2.26 21.57 9.44
C ILE A 157 3.03 22.83 9.83
N ASN A 158 3.28 23.70 8.85
CA ASN A 158 3.95 24.98 9.05
C ASN A 158 3.59 25.92 7.88
N GLU A 159 3.13 27.13 8.20
CA GLU A 159 2.74 28.13 7.19
C GLU A 159 3.89 28.50 6.23
N LEU A 160 5.16 28.41 6.67
CA LEU A 160 6.34 28.66 5.82
C LEU A 160 6.55 27.60 4.73
N LEU A 161 5.86 26.46 4.81
CA LEU A 161 5.88 25.41 3.79
C LEU A 161 4.72 25.56 2.79
N ALA A 162 3.87 26.58 2.95
CA ALA A 162 2.84 26.88 1.97
C ALA A 162 3.46 27.31 0.64
N LEU A 163 2.85 26.90 -0.47
CA LEU A 163 3.22 27.45 -1.78
C LEU A 163 2.85 28.94 -1.79
N ASN A 164 3.87 29.79 -1.69
CA ASN A 164 3.70 31.21 -2.01
C ASN A 164 3.46 31.31 -3.51
N THR A 165 2.20 31.29 -3.92
CA THR A 165 1.82 31.66 -5.28
C THR A 165 2.02 33.17 -5.42
N GLN A 166 3.27 33.60 -5.62
CA GLN A 166 3.50 34.87 -6.29
C GLN A 166 3.09 34.64 -7.75
N THR A 167 1.88 35.09 -8.06
CA THR A 167 1.36 35.17 -9.41
C THR A 167 2.34 36.00 -10.24
N THR A 168 3.14 35.34 -11.08
CA THR A 168 3.91 36.04 -12.11
C THR A 168 2.88 36.64 -13.07
N GLN A 169 2.73 37.97 -13.03
CA GLN A 169 2.03 38.75 -14.05
C GLN A 169 2.84 38.77 -15.34
#